data_AF-A0A946HJE5-F1
#
_entry.id   AF-A0A946HJE5-F1
#
_cell.length_a   1.000
_cell.length_b   1.000
_cell.length_c   1.000
_cell.angle_alpha   90.00
_cell.angle_beta   90.00
_cell.angle_gamma   90.00
#
_symmetry.space_group_name_H-M   'P 1'
#
loop_
_entity.id
_entity.type
_entity.pdbx_description
1 polymer ?
#
loop_
_entity_poly.entity_id
_entity_poly.type
_entity_poly.pdbx_seq_one_letter_code
_entity_poly.pdbx_strand_id
1 'polypeptide(L)' 'MTITDTKDRVVIFDTTLRDGEQSPGATMSHAEKLEIAELLDEMGVDII' A
#
# COMPACT_ATOMS: atom_id res chain seq x y z
N MET A 1 9.03 32.89 6.21
CA MET A 1 9.34 31.54 6.73
C MET A 1 8.01 30.89 7.05
N THR A 2 7.44 30.18 6.09
CA THR A 2 6.11 29.59 6.24
C THR A 2 6.27 28.30 7.03
N ILE A 3 5.72 28.28 8.24
CA ILE A 3 5.59 27.05 9.03
C ILE A 3 4.54 26.21 8.29
N THR A 4 4.94 25.23 7.49
CA THR A 4 4.01 24.21 6.98
C THR A 4 3.67 23.30 8.14
N ASP A 5 2.46 23.43 8.68
CA ASP A 5 1.94 22.56 9.71
C ASP A 5 1.99 21.12 9.17
N THR A 6 2.75 20.24 9.82
CA THR A 6 2.94 18.84 9.39
C THR A 6 1.70 17.98 9.64
N LYS A 7 0.56 18.59 9.98
CA LYS A 7 -0.69 17.91 10.35
C LYS A 7 -1.61 17.61 9.17
N ASP A 8 -1.40 18.22 8.00
CA ASP A 8 -2.23 18.00 6.81
C ASP A 8 -1.73 16.85 5.92
N ARG A 9 -0.72 16.07 6.34
CA ARG A 9 -0.24 14.90 5.59
C ARG A 9 -1.24 13.75 5.74
N VAL A 10 -1.86 13.37 4.62
CA VAL A 10 -2.62 12.13 4.50
C VAL A 10 -1.65 10.96 4.44
N VAL A 11 -1.92 9.92 5.22
CA VAL A 11 -1.17 8.66 5.24
C VAL A 11 -2.02 7.59 4.57
N ILE A 12 -1.45 6.90 3.58
CA ILE A 12 -2.11 5.79 2.88
C ILE A 12 -1.69 4.48 3.55
N PHE A 13 -2.68 3.79 4.12
CA PHE A 13 -2.55 2.43 4.62
C PHE A 13 -3.25 1.49 3.65
N ASP A 14 -2.47 0.76 2.87
CA ASP A 14 -2.96 -0.19 1.88
C ASP A 14 -3.11 -1.58 2.50
N THR A 15 -4.19 -2.30 2.17
CA THR A 15 -4.44 -3.66 2.68
C THR A 15 -4.49 -4.70 1.57
N THR A 16 -4.06 -4.36 0.35
CA THR A 16 -4.21 -5.19 -0.86
C THR A 16 -3.58 -6.57 -0.67
N LEU A 17 -2.37 -6.66 -0.10
CA LEU A 17 -1.68 -7.95 0.05
C LEU A 17 -2.36 -8.91 1.04
N ARG A 18 -3.11 -8.38 2.03
CA ARG A 18 -3.76 -9.18 3.08
C ARG A 18 -5.25 -9.37 2.81
N ASP A 19 -6.00 -8.29 2.67
CA ASP A 19 -7.45 -8.35 2.50
C ASP A 19 -7.80 -8.73 1.06
N GLY A 20 -6.97 -8.32 0.09
CA GLY A 20 -7.10 -8.73 -1.30
C GLY A 20 -6.94 -10.25 -1.45
N GLU A 21 -5.88 -10.85 -0.91
CA GLU A 21 -5.69 -12.31 -1.03
C GLU A 21 -6.78 -13.14 -0.32
N GLN A 22 -7.41 -12.59 0.72
CA GLN A 22 -8.50 -13.23 1.46
C GLN A 22 -9.85 -13.10 0.75
N SER A 23 -9.95 -12.24 -0.27
CA SER A 23 -11.16 -12.08 -1.05
C SER A 23 -11.38 -13.29 -1.97
N PRO A 24 -12.62 -13.80 -2.09
CA PRO A 24 -12.90 -14.97 -2.91
C PRO A 24 -12.44 -14.79 -4.36
N GLY A 25 -11.58 -15.69 -4.84
CA GLY A 25 -11.07 -15.67 -6.22
C GLY A 25 -9.91 -14.70 -6.47
N ALA A 26 -9.37 -14.06 -5.43
CA ALA A 26 -8.23 -13.14 -5.52
C ALA A 26 -6.95 -13.71 -4.87
N THR A 27 -6.82 -15.04 -4.84
CA THR A 27 -5.62 -15.71 -4.31
C THR A 27 -4.37 -15.25 -5.05
N MET A 28 -3.34 -14.84 -4.30
CA MET A 28 -2.06 -14.41 -4.85
C MET A 28 -0.98 -15.45 -4.54
N SER A 29 -0.17 -15.77 -5.54
CA SER A 29 1.09 -16.49 -5.36
C SER A 29 2.13 -15.60 -4.68
N HIS A 30 3.20 -16.22 -4.16
CA HIS A 30 4.28 -15.47 -3.54
C HIS A 30 4.96 -14.49 -4.50
N ALA A 31 5.08 -14.85 -5.78
CA ALA A 31 5.65 -13.98 -6.80
C ALA A 31 4.75 -12.77 -7.09
N GLU A 32 3.44 -12.99 -7.26
CA GLU A 32 2.47 -11.90 -7.46
C GLU A 32 2.45 -10.94 -6.26
N LYS A 33 2.60 -11.44 -5.03
CA LYS A 33 2.71 -10.59 -3.85
C LYS A 33 3.93 -9.67 -3.88
N LEU A 34 5.08 -10.17 -4.36
CA LEU A 34 6.29 -9.35 -4.48
C LEU A 34 6.13 -8.28 -5.56
N GLU A 35 5.58 -8.64 -6.72
CA GLU A 35 5.31 -7.68 -7.80
C GLU A 35 4.33 -6.58 -7.36
N ILE A 36 3.26 -6.94 -6.64
CA ILE A 36 2.30 -5.97 -6.09
C ILE A 36 2.96 -5.11 -5.00
N ALA A 37 3.80 -5.68 -4.15
CA ALA A 37 4.50 -4.93 -3.11
C ALA A 37 5.45 -3.88 -3.71
N GLU A 38 6.21 -4.24 -4.74
CA GLU A 38 7.07 -3.32 -5.49
C GLU A 38 6.26 -2.19 -6.12
N LEU A 39 5.11 -2.51 -6.72
CA LEU A 39 4.22 -1.51 -7.31
C LEU A 39 3.63 -0.54 -6.26
N LEU A 40 3.23 -1.05 -5.09
CA LEU A 40 2.72 -0.20 -4.00
C LEU A 40 3.83 0.71 -3.43
N ASP A 41 5.06 0.22 -3.33
CA ASP A 41 6.23 1.01 -2.92
C ASP A 41 6.55 2.12 -3.94
N GLU A 42 6.55 1.79 -5.24
CA GLU A 42 6.73 2.76 -6.34
C GLU A 42 5.64 3.84 -6.35
N MET A 43 4.42 3.50 -5.93
CA MET A 43 3.30 4.45 -5.79
C MET A 43 3.43 5.36 -4.56
N GLY A 44 4.41 5.12 -3.68
CA GLY A 44 4.65 5.91 -2.47
C GLY A 44 3.62 5.67 -1.37
N VAL A 45 3.05 4.47 -1.29
CA VAL A 45 2.18 4.07 -0.19
C VAL A 45 2.98 4.09 1.12
N ASP A 46 2.41 4.69 2.17
CA ASP A 46 3.13 4.87 3.43
C ASP A 46 3.23 3.56 4.23
N ILE A 47 2.21 2.69 4.14
CA ILE A 47 2.12 1.42 4.86
C ILE A 47 1.40 0.39 3.99
N ILE A 48 2.01 -0.80 3.82
CA ILE A 48 1.54 -1.95 3.03
C ILE A 48 1.32 -3.15 3.95
#